data_AF-A0A5P1FPX7-F1
#
_entry.id   AF-A0A5P1FPX7-F1
#
_cell.length_a   1.000
_cell.length_b   1.000
_cell.length_c   1.000
_cell.angle_alpha   90.00
_cell.angle_beta   90.00
_cell.angle_gamma   90.00
#
_symmetry.space_group_name_H-M   'P 1'
#
loop_
_entity.id
_entity.type
_entity.pdbx_description
1 polymer ?
#
loop_
_entity_poly.entity_id
_entity_poly.type
_entity_poly.pdbx_seq_one_letter_code
_entity_poly.pdbx_strand_id
1 'polypeptide(L)'
;MGSKGSVLVTKSSISCAPSFNVDVVDTVGCGDSYTAAIALGYLHNMSGICTLTLANAVGAATAASMGAGRNVATLDKVLGILRESNLNEDGGEFWRELFEGNLEEGEVFLLSARKPVDGDDDRFVHVPARNVGHQLISKFE
;
A
#
# COMPACT_ATOMS: atom_id res chain seq x y z
N MET A 1 1.25 -8.69 -4.07
CA MET A 1 0.47 -9.19 -5.23
C MET A 1 0.73 -8.35 -6.48
N GLY A 2 2.00 -7.97 -6.75
CA GLY A 2 2.34 -7.14 -7.90
C GLY A 2 1.51 -5.85 -7.99
N SER A 3 0.95 -5.60 -9.18
CA SER A 3 0.10 -4.44 -9.50
C SER A 3 -1.24 -4.42 -8.77
N LYS A 4 -1.60 -5.46 -8.01
CA LYS A 4 -2.80 -5.45 -7.14
C LYS A 4 -2.52 -4.93 -5.73
N GLY A 5 -1.26 -4.64 -5.41
CA GLY A 5 -0.85 -4.20 -4.07
C GLY A 5 -0.65 -5.36 -3.11
N SER A 6 -1.14 -5.24 -1.89
CA SER A 6 -0.75 -6.12 -0.77
C SER A 6 -1.82 -6.20 0.33
N VAL A 7 -1.80 -7.32 1.06
CA VAL A 7 -2.61 -7.55 2.26
C VAL A 7 -1.68 -7.88 3.43
N LEU A 8 -1.98 -7.35 4.61
CA LEU A 8 -1.36 -7.71 5.87
C LEU A 8 -2.43 -8.24 6.80
N VAL A 9 -2.30 -9.51 7.18
CA VAL A 9 -3.22 -10.18 8.09
C VAL A 9 -2.53 -10.33 9.45
N THR A 10 -3.21 -9.88 10.50
CA THR A 10 -2.79 -10.05 11.89
C THR A 10 -3.89 -10.76 12.67
N LYS A 11 -3.63 -11.09 13.94
CA LYS A 11 -4.66 -11.68 14.81
C LYS A 11 -5.85 -10.76 15.09
N SER A 12 -5.69 -9.45 14.93
CA SER A 12 -6.68 -8.44 15.33
C SER A 12 -7.32 -7.69 14.16
N SER A 13 -6.67 -7.68 13.00
CA SER A 13 -7.09 -6.86 11.87
C SER A 13 -6.47 -7.31 10.56
N ILE A 14 -7.14 -6.94 9.47
CA ILE A 14 -6.64 -7.07 8.10
C ILE A 14 -6.42 -5.65 7.56
N SER A 15 -5.27 -5.42 6.93
CA SER A 15 -5.00 -4.18 6.19
C SER A 15 -4.80 -4.52 4.72
N CYS A 16 -5.43 -3.74 3.85
CA CYS A 16 -5.40 -3.89 2.40
C CYS A 16 -4.94 -2.57 1.78
N ALA A 17 -3.93 -2.63 0.93
CA ALA A 17 -3.45 -1.45 0.21
C ALA A 17 -3.28 -1.80 -1.27
N PRO A 18 -3.97 -1.08 -2.19
CA PRO A 18 -3.66 -1.13 -3.62
C PRO A 18 -2.21 -0.72 -3.88
N SER A 19 -1.67 -1.15 -5.03
CA SER A 19 -0.37 -0.62 -5.49
C SER A 19 -0.53 0.82 -5.98
N PHE A 20 0.58 1.51 -6.15
CA PHE A 20 0.60 2.77 -6.88
C PHE A 20 0.71 2.53 -8.37
N ASN A 21 0.10 3.39 -9.16
CA ASN A 21 0.21 3.39 -10.61
C ASN A 21 1.49 4.16 -11.01
N VAL A 22 2.44 3.44 -11.60
CA VAL A 22 3.74 3.96 -12.03
C VAL A 22 4.11 3.36 -13.39
N ASP A 23 4.94 4.08 -14.16
CA ASP A 23 5.53 3.55 -15.39
C ASP A 23 6.57 2.48 -15.05
N VAL A 24 6.23 1.21 -15.23
CA VAL A 24 7.09 0.07 -14.88
C VAL A 24 8.21 -0.08 -15.90
N VAL A 25 9.44 -0.14 -15.41
CA VAL A 25 10.66 -0.34 -16.21
C VAL A 25 11.25 -1.74 -15.97
N ASP A 26 11.43 -2.12 -14.70
CA ASP A 26 12.01 -3.40 -14.29
C ASP A 26 11.44 -3.82 -12.93
N THR A 27 11.01 -5.07 -12.77
CA THR A 27 10.40 -5.57 -11.53
C THR A 27 11.40 -6.29 -10.61
N VAL A 28 12.65 -6.45 -11.04
CA VAL A 28 13.69 -7.12 -10.25
C VAL A 28 13.97 -6.32 -8.97
N GLY A 29 13.92 -6.99 -7.82
CA GLY A 29 14.19 -6.38 -6.51
C GLY A 29 13.03 -5.60 -5.88
N CYS A 30 11.86 -5.52 -6.54
CA CYS A 30 10.67 -4.88 -5.96
C CYS A 30 10.23 -5.59 -4.67
N GLY A 31 10.29 -6.92 -4.63
CA GLY A 31 9.94 -7.71 -3.44
C GLY A 31 10.92 -7.52 -2.28
N ASP A 32 12.22 -7.45 -2.56
CA ASP A 32 13.25 -7.21 -1.54
C ASP A 32 13.10 -5.80 -0.93
N SER A 33 12.91 -4.80 -1.79
CA SER A 33 12.70 -3.41 -1.37
C SER A 33 11.40 -3.25 -0.59
N TYR A 34 10.32 -3.88 -1.04
CA TYR A 34 9.06 -3.97 -0.32
C TYR A 34 9.26 -4.59 1.07
N THR A 35 10.01 -5.69 1.17
CA THR A 35 10.27 -6.38 2.45
C THR A 35 11.08 -5.50 3.41
N ALA A 36 12.07 -4.76 2.90
CA ALA A 36 12.81 -3.79 3.70
C ALA A 36 11.89 -2.70 4.27
N ALA A 37 10.90 -2.23 3.49
CA ALA A 37 9.91 -1.27 3.95
C ALA A 37 8.93 -1.85 4.98
N ILE A 38 8.56 -3.14 4.89
CA ILE A 38 7.80 -3.83 5.94
C ILE A 38 8.61 -3.86 7.25
N ALA A 39 9.89 -4.21 7.18
CA ALA A 39 10.77 -4.22 8.35
C ALA A 39 10.88 -2.82 8.98
N LEU A 40 11.02 -1.78 8.15
CA LEU A 40 11.01 -0.39 8.61
C LEU A 40 9.69 -0.02 9.30
N GLY A 41 8.56 -0.35 8.70
CA GLY A 41 7.23 -0.11 9.29
C GLY A 41 7.07 -0.78 10.66
N TYR A 42 7.51 -2.03 10.78
CA TYR A 42 7.49 -2.78 12.03
C TYR A 42 8.40 -2.14 13.11
N LEU A 43 9.65 -1.83 12.77
CA LEU A 43 10.63 -1.23 13.71
C LEU A 43 10.18 0.14 14.24
N HIS A 44 9.41 0.89 13.45
CA HIS A 44 8.87 2.19 13.83
C HIS A 44 7.45 2.14 14.40
N ASN A 45 6.91 0.96 14.72
CA ASN A 45 5.55 0.77 15.22
C ASN A 45 4.49 1.47 14.35
N MET A 46 4.66 1.44 13.03
CA MET A 46 3.67 1.98 12.10
C MET A 46 2.42 1.08 12.10
N SER A 47 1.25 1.67 11.87
CA SER A 47 0.03 0.89 11.67
C SER A 47 0.15 -0.02 10.44
N GLY A 48 -0.64 -1.09 10.38
CA GLY A 48 -0.63 -2.01 9.24
C GLY A 48 -0.86 -1.30 7.91
N ILE A 49 -1.82 -0.36 7.88
CA ILE A 49 -2.12 0.41 6.67
C ILE A 49 -0.98 1.35 6.26
N CYS A 50 -0.31 2.01 7.21
CA CYS A 50 0.87 2.84 6.93
C CYS A 50 2.02 1.99 6.40
N THR A 51 2.26 0.83 7.04
CA THR A 51 3.32 -0.11 6.67
C THR A 51 3.13 -0.62 5.24
N LEU A 52 1.92 -1.06 4.88
CA LEU A 52 1.62 -1.50 3.52
C LEU A 52 1.71 -0.37 2.50
N THR A 53 1.22 0.82 2.84
CA THR A 53 1.26 1.98 1.94
C THR A 53 2.71 2.35 1.63
N LEU A 54 3.58 2.39 2.65
CA LEU A 54 5.01 2.63 2.47
C LEU A 54 5.67 1.52 1.63
N ALA A 55 5.39 0.26 1.94
CA ALA A 55 5.98 -0.86 1.24
C ALA A 55 5.58 -0.92 -0.24
N ASN A 56 4.30 -0.65 -0.55
CA ASN A 56 3.83 -0.52 -1.93
C ASN A 56 4.48 0.65 -2.66
N ALA A 57 4.68 1.80 -1.99
CA ALA A 57 5.36 2.95 -2.60
C ALA A 57 6.83 2.64 -2.91
N VAL A 58 7.54 1.95 -1.99
CA VAL A 58 8.93 1.51 -2.20
C VAL A 58 9.04 0.48 -3.32
N GLY A 59 8.13 -0.49 -3.37
CA GLY A 59 8.05 -1.46 -4.46
C GLY A 59 7.79 -0.78 -5.80
N ALA A 60 6.86 0.17 -5.86
CA ALA A 60 6.54 0.93 -7.06
C ALA A 60 7.71 1.82 -7.53
N ALA A 61 8.39 2.52 -6.61
CA ALA A 61 9.57 3.33 -6.92
C ALA A 61 10.74 2.48 -7.46
N THR A 62 10.88 1.26 -6.95
CA THR A 62 11.85 0.28 -7.46
C THR A 62 11.45 -0.18 -8.85
N ALA A 63 10.15 -0.47 -9.06
CA ALA A 63 9.62 -0.91 -10.35
C ALA A 63 9.81 0.12 -11.48
N ALA A 64 9.81 1.41 -11.12
CA ALA A 64 10.04 2.54 -12.02
C ALA A 64 11.53 2.84 -12.28
N SER A 65 12.43 1.94 -11.86
CA SER A 65 13.89 2.06 -12.02
C SER A 65 14.45 0.78 -12.65
N MET A 66 15.66 0.83 -13.22
CA MET A 66 16.28 -0.33 -13.89
C MET A 66 17.25 -1.08 -12.96
N GLY A 67 17.04 -2.39 -12.80
CA GLY A 67 17.86 -3.28 -11.98
C GLY A 67 17.61 -3.18 -10.47
N ALA A 68 18.29 -4.04 -9.71
CA ALA A 68 18.23 -4.09 -8.24
C ALA A 68 19.58 -3.71 -7.58
N GLY A 69 19.65 -3.79 -6.24
CA GLY A 69 20.86 -3.54 -5.47
C GLY A 69 21.11 -2.05 -5.24
N ARG A 70 22.05 -1.44 -5.99
CA ARG A 70 22.33 0.01 -5.85
C ARG A 70 21.30 0.90 -6.56
N ASN A 71 20.45 0.32 -7.39
CA ASN A 71 19.44 1.02 -8.18
C ASN A 71 18.02 0.92 -7.56
N VAL A 72 17.91 0.50 -6.29
CA VAL A 72 16.63 0.45 -5.56
C VAL A 72 16.04 1.86 -5.36
N ALA A 73 14.77 1.91 -4.92
CA ALA A 73 14.05 3.13 -4.65
C ALA A 73 14.85 4.16 -3.83
N THR A 74 14.83 5.43 -4.26
CA THR A 74 15.31 6.56 -3.46
C THR A 74 14.18 7.14 -2.63
N LEU A 75 14.51 7.77 -1.49
CA LEU A 75 13.52 8.41 -0.63
C LEU A 75 12.68 9.44 -1.39
N ASP A 76 13.31 10.29 -2.21
CA ASP A 76 12.61 11.32 -3.00
C ASP A 76 11.54 10.73 -3.94
N LYS A 77 11.84 9.62 -4.61
CA LYS A 77 10.88 8.92 -5.47
C LYS A 77 9.71 8.38 -4.66
N VAL A 78 9.99 7.76 -3.51
CA VAL A 78 8.96 7.22 -2.61
C VAL A 78 8.06 8.34 -2.11
N LEU A 79 8.63 9.46 -1.66
CA LEU A 79 7.86 10.62 -1.21
C LEU A 79 7.03 11.23 -2.35
N GLY A 80 7.56 11.28 -3.58
CA GLY A 80 6.81 11.69 -4.77
C GLY A 80 5.56 10.84 -4.99
N ILE A 81 5.71 9.51 -5.00
CA ILE A 81 4.59 8.57 -5.15
C ILE A 81 3.54 8.76 -4.05
N LEU A 82 3.97 8.90 -2.79
CA LEU A 82 3.06 9.12 -1.67
C LEU A 82 2.27 10.44 -1.80
N ARG A 83 2.91 11.52 -2.27
CA ARG A 83 2.26 12.83 -2.49
C ARG A 83 1.22 12.76 -3.60
N GLU A 84 1.53 12.08 -4.70
CA GLU A 84 0.60 11.91 -5.82
C GLU A 84 -0.60 11.05 -5.43
N SER A 85 -0.39 10.06 -4.56
CA SER A 85 -1.45 9.15 -4.09
C SER A 85 -2.22 8.47 -5.24
N ASN A 86 -1.56 8.25 -6.38
CA ASN A 86 -2.16 7.65 -7.56
C ASN A 86 -2.23 6.12 -7.40
N LEU A 87 -3.33 5.63 -6.84
CA LEU A 87 -3.54 4.20 -6.58
C LEU A 87 -4.08 3.47 -7.81
N ASN A 88 -3.62 2.24 -8.00
CA ASN A 88 -4.22 1.29 -8.94
C ASN A 88 -5.44 0.60 -8.30
N GLU A 89 -6.52 1.36 -8.08
CA GLU A 89 -7.78 0.87 -7.52
C GLU A 89 -8.86 0.72 -8.60
N ASP A 90 -9.66 -0.35 -8.52
CA ASP A 90 -10.79 -0.67 -9.41
C ASP A 90 -12.14 -0.36 -8.76
N GLY A 91 -12.19 0.64 -7.90
CA GLY A 91 -13.38 0.94 -7.12
C GLY A 91 -13.73 -0.15 -6.09
N GLY A 92 -12.74 -0.93 -5.65
CA GLY A 92 -12.90 -1.92 -4.58
C GLY A 92 -13.52 -3.24 -5.02
N GLU A 93 -13.67 -3.47 -6.32
CA GLU A 93 -14.19 -4.73 -6.85
C GLU A 93 -13.28 -5.90 -6.51
N PHE A 94 -11.97 -5.78 -6.76
CA PHE A 94 -10.99 -6.82 -6.41
C PHE A 94 -11.03 -7.19 -4.93
N TRP A 95 -11.12 -6.20 -4.04
CA TRP A 95 -11.15 -6.46 -2.60
C TRP A 95 -12.44 -7.15 -2.17
N ARG A 96 -13.60 -6.78 -2.74
CA ARG A 96 -14.87 -7.43 -2.46
C ARG A 96 -14.87 -8.89 -2.91
N GLU A 97 -14.35 -9.17 -4.11
CA GLU A 97 -14.21 -10.54 -4.63
C GLU A 97 -13.24 -11.36 -3.75
N LEU A 98 -12.09 -10.79 -3.38
CA LEU A 98 -11.09 -11.47 -2.57
C LEU A 98 -11.63 -11.89 -1.19
N PHE A 99 -12.54 -11.11 -0.63
CA PHE A 99 -13.14 -11.34 0.68
C PHE A 99 -14.59 -11.83 0.62
N GLU A 100 -15.05 -12.28 -0.54
CA GLU A 100 -16.36 -12.91 -0.67
C GLU A 100 -16.38 -14.24 0.10
N GLY A 101 -17.32 -14.37 1.05
CA GLY A 101 -17.58 -15.62 1.78
C GLY A 101 -16.55 -16.07 2.83
N ASN A 102 -15.45 -15.35 3.08
CA ASN A 102 -14.30 -15.89 3.86
C ASN A 102 -13.63 -14.90 4.83
N LEU A 103 -14.36 -14.26 5.74
CA LEU A 103 -13.72 -13.48 6.81
C LEU A 103 -14.25 -13.85 8.19
N GLU A 104 -13.34 -14.27 9.07
CA GLU A 104 -13.54 -14.32 10.52
C GLU A 104 -13.71 -12.91 11.10
N GLU A 105 -14.22 -12.82 12.32
CA GLU A 105 -14.42 -11.56 13.07
C GLU A 105 -13.15 -10.69 13.08
N GLY A 106 -13.16 -9.57 12.36
CA GLY A 106 -12.07 -8.60 12.37
C GLY A 106 -12.32 -7.40 11.45
N GLU A 107 -11.84 -6.23 11.85
CA GLU A 107 -11.92 -5.02 11.01
C GLU A 107 -10.97 -5.12 9.82
N VAL A 108 -11.49 -4.81 8.62
CA VAL A 108 -10.71 -4.76 7.38
C VAL A 108 -10.45 -3.30 7.01
N PHE A 109 -9.22 -2.85 7.17
CA PHE A 109 -8.80 -1.50 6.78
C PHE A 109 -8.39 -1.48 5.31
N LEU A 110 -9.04 -0.64 4.50
CA LEU A 110 -8.75 -0.53 3.08
C LEU A 110 -8.24 0.87 2.73
N LEU A 111 -7.00 0.97 2.23
CA LEU A 111 -6.48 2.21 1.67
C LEU A 111 -7.24 2.53 0.39
N SER A 112 -7.77 3.75 0.28
CA SER A 112 -8.49 4.18 -0.91
C SER A 112 -8.28 5.65 -1.24
N ALA A 113 -8.24 5.98 -2.53
CA ALA A 113 -8.16 7.35 -3.01
C ALA A 113 -9.55 8.01 -3.09
N ARG A 114 -10.62 7.21 -3.25
CA ARG A 114 -12.00 7.70 -3.22
C ARG A 114 -12.54 7.88 -1.80
N LYS A 115 -13.56 8.73 -1.68
CA LYS A 115 -14.40 8.77 -0.47
C LYS A 115 -15.33 7.56 -0.48
N PRO A 116 -15.72 7.04 0.70
CA PRO A 116 -16.80 6.09 0.80
C PRO A 116 -18.08 6.67 0.18
N VAL A 117 -18.81 5.85 -0.56
CA VAL A 117 -20.11 6.22 -1.15
C VAL A 117 -21.19 5.33 -0.55
N ASP A 118 -22.44 5.81 -0.47
CA ASP A 118 -23.58 5.00 -0.02
C ASP A 118 -23.66 3.70 -0.85
N GLY A 119 -23.59 2.55 -0.16
CA GLY A 119 -23.50 1.23 -0.78
C GLY A 119 -22.09 0.63 -0.82
N ASP A 120 -21.07 1.34 -0.32
CA ASP A 120 -19.81 0.72 0.06
C ASP A 120 -20.07 -0.29 1.18
N ASP A 121 -19.31 -1.36 1.13
CA ASP A 121 -19.50 -2.51 1.98
C ASP A 121 -19.02 -2.18 3.40
N ASP A 122 -19.96 -2.15 4.36
CA ASP A 122 -19.73 -1.83 5.78
C ASP A 122 -18.64 -2.71 6.43
N ARG A 123 -18.24 -3.81 5.77
CA ARG A 123 -17.09 -4.64 6.18
C ARG A 123 -15.74 -3.93 6.08
N PHE A 124 -15.61 -2.90 5.23
CA PHE A 124 -14.36 -2.17 5.04
C PHE A 124 -14.35 -0.84 5.77
N VAL A 125 -13.36 -0.66 6.64
CA VAL A 125 -12.98 0.65 7.15
C VAL A 125 -12.09 1.33 6.11
N HIS A 126 -12.69 2.19 5.30
CA HIS A 126 -11.96 2.94 4.27
C HIS A 126 -11.05 4.00 4.89
N VAL A 127 -9.75 3.89 4.60
CA VAL A 127 -8.71 4.81 5.07
C VAL A 127 -8.25 5.70 3.90
N PRO A 128 -8.43 7.04 3.97
CA PRO A 128 -8.05 7.93 2.88
C PRO A 128 -6.54 7.92 2.60
N ALA A 129 -6.16 7.64 1.35
CA ALA A 129 -4.77 7.55 0.94
C ALA A 129 -3.98 8.84 1.21
N ARG A 130 -4.60 10.00 1.02
CA ARG A 130 -3.98 11.31 1.30
C ARG A 130 -3.59 11.49 2.77
N ASN A 131 -4.41 10.98 3.70
CA ASN A 131 -4.14 11.10 5.13
C ASN A 131 -2.94 10.22 5.52
N VAL A 132 -2.92 8.98 5.02
CA VAL A 132 -1.81 8.04 5.24
C VAL A 132 -0.53 8.56 4.58
N GLY A 133 -0.62 9.08 3.36
CA GLY A 133 0.48 9.72 2.63
C GLY A 133 1.07 10.87 3.42
N HIS A 134 0.24 11.81 3.90
CA HIS A 134 0.71 12.93 4.73
C HIS A 134 1.39 12.45 6.03
N GLN A 135 0.79 11.48 6.71
CA GLN A 135 1.38 10.89 7.92
C GLN A 135 2.76 10.26 7.64
N LEU A 136 2.89 9.52 6.54
CA LEU A 136 4.17 8.92 6.13
C LEU A 136 5.19 9.99 5.77
N ILE A 137 4.84 10.97 4.94
CA ILE A 137 5.74 12.04 4.51
C ILE A 137 6.29 12.80 5.72
N SER A 138 5.44 13.15 6.69
CA SER A 138 5.84 13.84 7.92
C SER A 138 6.82 13.06 8.83
N LYS A 139 7.04 11.76 8.57
CA LYS A 139 8.03 10.96 9.30
C LYS A 139 9.41 10.98 8.66
N PHE A 140 9.52 11.39 7.41
CA PHE A 140 10.75 11.38 6.62
C PHE A 140 11.24 12.78 6.22
N GLU A 141 10.46 13.82 6.54
CA GLU A 141 10.84 15.24 6.49
C GLU A 141 11.14 15.76 7.90
#